data_AF-A0A1U9K6N3-F1
#
_entry.id   AF-A0A1U9K6N3-F1
#
_cell.length_a   1.000
_cell.length_b   1.000
_cell.length_c   1.000
_cell.angle_alpha   90.00
_cell.angle_beta   90.00
_cell.angle_gamma   90.00
#
_symmetry.space_group_name_H-M   'P 1'
#
loop_
_entity.id
_entity.type
_entity.pdbx_description
1 polymer ?
#
loop_
_entity_poly.entity_id
_entity_poly.type
_entity_poly.pdbx_seq_one_letter_code
_entity_poly.pdbx_strand_id
1 'polypeptide(L)'
;MLNAVSLLEEFVESGDYREWKQAEHELSIVRNEFKRFLKEDEMRRDFSQMGINLVAKYRRIPVYEVDHEGLNRYLHENYGLLIPVSTLDTGIRKDNPELWEALGDYQLPNEWYVRFTPNKAGRAEKEDVDYSLNLRELSNAFYDLSERVESYKKTYEDIREKLMKDKELQLSRKVQTKFGSVSMQAKRPEFDMKRILQEYGEDFLIHHARVRMKELDHFIERGYIRKHETDQFRKVTDIRLAFIVQKLDAEQRQLEMLDRRTNRMVEALRGIG
;
A
#
# COMPACT_ATOMS: atom_id res chain seq x y z
N MET A 1 -17.01 28.35 -12.65
CA MET A 1 -16.18 27.36 -11.95
C MET A 1 -16.50 26.01 -12.55
N LEU A 2 -15.51 25.32 -13.12
CA LEU A 2 -15.67 23.93 -13.57
C LEU A 2 -16.04 23.06 -12.36
N ASN A 3 -17.05 22.20 -12.48
CA ASN A 3 -17.34 21.22 -11.43
C ASN A 3 -16.20 20.19 -11.38
N ALA A 4 -16.02 19.49 -10.25
CA ALA A 4 -14.87 18.58 -10.09
C ALA A 4 -14.93 17.39 -11.08
N VAL A 5 -16.13 17.03 -11.53
CA VAL A 5 -16.37 16.02 -12.57
C VAL A 5 -15.81 16.48 -13.92
N SER A 6 -16.00 17.76 -14.30
CA SER A 6 -15.47 18.34 -15.54
C SER A 6 -13.96 18.39 -15.54
N LEU A 7 -13.30 18.60 -14.39
CA LEU A 7 -11.84 18.50 -14.30
C LEU A 7 -11.34 17.10 -14.61
N LEU A 8 -12.05 16.06 -14.17
CA LEU A 8 -11.73 14.69 -14.53
C LEU A 8 -12.01 14.43 -16.01
N GLU A 9 -13.14 14.91 -16.53
CA GLU A 9 -13.44 14.76 -17.96
C GLU A 9 -12.39 15.44 -18.83
N GLU A 10 -11.94 16.64 -18.48
CA GLU A 10 -10.86 17.36 -19.16
C GLU A 10 -9.54 16.58 -19.12
N PHE A 11 -9.17 16.01 -17.96
CA PHE A 11 -7.99 15.15 -17.82
C PHE A 11 -8.03 13.86 -18.66
N VAL A 12 -9.24 13.37 -18.97
CA VAL A 12 -9.40 12.21 -19.85
C VAL A 12 -9.47 12.64 -21.32
N GLU A 13 -10.16 13.74 -21.62
CA GLU A 13 -10.36 14.30 -22.95
C GLU A 13 -9.06 14.85 -23.54
N SER A 14 -8.19 15.44 -22.73
CA SER A 14 -6.86 15.91 -23.12
C SER A 14 -5.92 14.76 -23.52
N GLY A 15 -6.23 13.52 -23.12
CA GLY A 15 -5.38 12.36 -23.28
C GLY A 15 -4.43 12.10 -22.11
N ASP A 16 -4.36 12.98 -21.11
CA ASP A 16 -3.43 12.85 -19.98
C ASP A 16 -3.64 11.54 -19.20
N TYR A 17 -4.89 11.12 -18.99
CA TYR A 17 -5.18 9.83 -18.36
C TYR A 17 -4.62 8.65 -19.19
N ARG A 18 -4.71 8.71 -20.52
CA ARG A 18 -4.16 7.67 -21.41
C ARG A 18 -2.65 7.67 -21.34
N GLU A 19 -2.01 8.82 -21.47
CA GLU A 19 -0.56 8.96 -21.38
C GLU A 19 -0.01 8.48 -20.04
N TRP A 20 -0.71 8.78 -18.95
CA TRP A 20 -0.34 8.28 -17.63
C TRP A 20 -0.35 6.76 -17.57
N LYS A 21 -1.44 6.12 -18.04
CA LYS A 21 -1.55 4.65 -18.01
C LYS A 21 -0.58 3.97 -18.95
N GLN A 22 -0.25 4.61 -20.07
CA GLN A 22 0.80 4.15 -20.97
C GLN A 22 2.17 4.27 -20.31
N ALA A 23 2.51 5.42 -19.70
CA ALA A 23 3.78 5.62 -19.00
C ALA A 23 3.96 4.65 -17.81
N GLU A 24 2.88 4.33 -17.06
CA GLU A 24 2.92 3.29 -16.00
C GLU A 24 3.24 1.90 -16.57
N HIS A 25 2.70 1.58 -17.75
CA HIS A 25 2.94 0.32 -18.44
C HIS A 25 4.38 0.23 -18.96
N GLU A 26 4.83 1.24 -19.70
CA GLU A 26 6.19 1.35 -20.24
C GLU A 26 7.22 1.33 -19.12
N LEU A 27 6.99 2.04 -18.01
CA LEU A 27 7.89 2.01 -16.86
C LEU A 27 8.00 0.61 -16.25
N SER A 28 6.91 -0.17 -16.27
CA SER A 28 6.94 -1.57 -15.84
C SER A 28 7.75 -2.45 -16.80
N ILE A 29 7.64 -2.23 -18.11
CA ILE A 29 8.45 -2.92 -19.12
C ILE A 29 9.92 -2.58 -18.94
N VAL A 30 10.26 -1.29 -18.88
CA VAL A 30 11.63 -0.79 -18.64
C VAL A 30 12.23 -1.42 -17.38
N ARG A 31 11.48 -1.44 -16.27
CA ARG A 31 11.92 -2.13 -15.04
C ARG A 31 12.18 -3.62 -15.27
N ASN A 32 11.36 -4.31 -16.07
CA ASN A 32 11.61 -5.72 -16.35
C ASN A 32 12.83 -5.93 -17.24
N GLU A 33 13.10 -5.04 -18.19
CA GLU A 33 14.28 -5.10 -19.06
C GLU A 33 15.60 -4.96 -18.28
N PHE A 34 15.61 -4.16 -17.21
CA PHE A 34 16.76 -4.08 -16.30
C PHE A 34 17.19 -5.43 -15.73
N LYS A 35 16.30 -6.43 -15.65
CA LYS A 35 16.64 -7.79 -15.18
C LYS A 35 17.70 -8.46 -16.05
N ARG A 36 17.69 -8.19 -17.36
CA ARG A 36 18.65 -8.79 -18.31
C ARG A 36 20.10 -8.36 -18.03
N PHE A 37 20.27 -7.24 -17.33
CA PHE A 37 21.56 -6.74 -16.91
C PHE A 37 22.01 -7.27 -15.55
N LEU A 38 21.26 -8.15 -14.89
CA LEU A 38 21.74 -8.88 -13.71
C LEU A 38 22.36 -10.21 -14.15
N LYS A 39 23.45 -10.62 -13.50
CA LYS A 39 23.95 -12.01 -13.63
C LYS A 39 22.97 -12.98 -12.95
N GLU A 40 22.99 -14.25 -13.32
CA GLU A 40 22.02 -15.27 -12.84
C GLU A 40 21.85 -15.29 -11.31
N ASP A 41 22.94 -15.11 -10.55
CA ASP A 41 22.94 -15.12 -9.08
C ASP A 41 23.04 -13.72 -8.44
N GLU A 42 22.91 -12.65 -9.22
CA GLU A 42 23.08 -11.29 -8.73
C GLU A 42 21.80 -10.81 -8.02
N MET A 43 21.90 -10.53 -6.72
CA MET A 43 20.79 -9.99 -5.94
C MET A 43 20.65 -8.47 -6.06
N ARG A 44 21.73 -7.77 -6.42
CA ARG A 44 21.80 -6.31 -6.54
C ARG A 44 22.92 -5.94 -7.50
N ARG A 45 22.61 -5.06 -8.46
CA ARG A 45 23.57 -4.44 -9.36
C ARG A 45 23.53 -2.92 -9.24
N ASP A 46 24.70 -2.34 -9.00
CA ASP A 46 24.93 -0.90 -8.99
C ASP A 46 25.48 -0.46 -10.35
N PHE A 47 24.83 0.52 -10.99
CA PHE A 47 25.25 1.01 -12.30
C PHE A 47 26.05 2.32 -12.24
N SER A 48 26.42 2.80 -11.05
CA SER A 48 27.14 4.08 -10.87
C SER A 48 28.50 4.11 -11.56
N GLN A 49 29.22 2.98 -11.58
CA GLN A 49 30.50 2.85 -12.30
C GLN A 49 30.36 3.04 -13.81
N MET A 50 29.14 2.93 -14.36
CA MET A 50 28.81 3.18 -15.77
C MET A 50 28.24 4.60 -15.98
N GLY A 51 28.29 5.45 -14.97
CA GLY A 51 27.73 6.80 -14.99
C GLY A 51 26.21 6.86 -14.87
N ILE A 52 25.57 5.79 -14.38
CA ILE A 52 24.10 5.69 -14.24
C ILE A 52 23.74 5.62 -12.76
N ASN A 53 22.98 6.61 -12.27
CA ASN A 53 22.58 6.71 -10.86
C ASN A 53 21.35 5.82 -10.53
N LEU A 54 21.43 4.54 -10.90
CA LEU A 54 20.40 3.54 -10.68
C LEU A 54 20.98 2.28 -10.03
N VAL A 55 20.13 1.60 -9.27
CA VAL A 55 20.36 0.26 -8.75
C VAL A 55 19.19 -0.62 -9.16
N ALA A 56 19.51 -1.84 -9.58
CA ALA A 56 18.53 -2.90 -9.77
C ALA A 56 18.76 -4.01 -8.75
N LYS A 57 17.71 -4.47 -8.07
CA LYS A 57 17.85 -5.50 -7.02
C LYS A 57 16.61 -6.35 -6.85
N TYR A 58 16.83 -7.56 -6.35
CA TYR A 58 15.80 -8.42 -5.78
C TYR A 58 15.65 -8.14 -4.29
N ARG A 59 14.43 -7.86 -3.87
CA ARG A 59 14.04 -7.80 -2.46
C ARG A 59 13.34 -9.08 -2.08
N ARG A 60 13.84 -9.76 -1.04
CA ARG A 60 13.13 -10.87 -0.41
C ARG A 60 11.95 -10.34 0.39
N ILE A 61 10.75 -10.80 0.05
CA ILE A 61 9.50 -10.51 0.74
C ILE A 61 9.03 -11.81 1.38
N PRO A 62 9.29 -12.01 2.69
CA PRO A 62 8.79 -13.18 3.39
C PRO A 62 7.26 -13.17 3.41
N VAL A 63 6.67 -14.33 3.17
CA VAL A 63 5.25 -14.60 3.33
C VAL A 63 5.08 -15.31 4.66
N TYR A 64 4.20 -14.76 5.49
CA TYR A 64 3.96 -15.26 6.84
C TYR A 64 2.59 -15.90 6.94
N GLU A 65 2.56 -17.06 7.57
CA GLU A 65 1.39 -17.56 8.28
C GLU A 65 1.45 -17.03 9.71
N VAL A 66 0.34 -16.51 10.22
CA VAL A 66 0.26 -15.86 11.53
C VAL A 66 -0.74 -16.61 12.38
N ASP A 67 -0.30 -17.05 13.56
CA ASP A 67 -1.18 -17.49 14.63
C ASP A 67 -1.86 -16.25 15.24
N HIS A 68 -2.99 -15.87 14.64
CA HIS A 68 -3.73 -14.68 15.04
C HIS A 68 -4.30 -14.80 16.44
N GLU A 69 -4.79 -15.97 16.84
CA GLU A 69 -5.37 -16.17 18.17
C GLU A 69 -4.31 -16.08 19.26
N GLY A 70 -3.18 -16.78 19.09
CA GLY A 70 -2.05 -16.70 20.03
C GLY A 70 -1.49 -15.27 20.13
N LEU A 71 -1.34 -14.58 19.00
CA LEU A 71 -0.89 -13.18 18.99
C LEU A 71 -1.90 -12.25 19.67
N ASN A 72 -3.20 -12.42 19.41
CA ASN A 72 -4.24 -11.60 20.03
C ASN A 72 -4.24 -11.75 21.55
N ARG A 73 -4.18 -13.00 22.03
CA ARG A 73 -4.09 -13.34 23.45
C ARG A 73 -2.87 -12.68 24.10
N TYR A 74 -1.70 -12.85 23.49
CA TYR A 74 -0.45 -12.25 23.98
C TYR A 74 -0.52 -10.72 24.05
N LEU A 75 -1.06 -10.06 23.02
CA LEU A 75 -1.18 -8.60 22.99
C LEU A 75 -2.17 -8.07 24.04
N HIS A 76 -3.23 -8.83 24.33
CA HIS A 76 -4.20 -8.49 25.36
C HIS A 76 -3.61 -8.66 26.76
N GLU A 77 -3.14 -9.87 27.09
CA GLU A 77 -2.73 -10.25 28.44
C GLU A 77 -1.45 -9.53 28.90
N ASN A 78 -0.47 -9.35 28.00
CA ASN A 78 0.85 -8.85 28.41
C ASN A 78 1.01 -7.34 28.25
N TYR A 79 0.26 -6.70 27.35
CA TYR A 79 0.44 -5.28 27.03
C TYR A 79 -0.85 -4.46 26.97
N GLY A 80 -2.04 -5.08 26.97
CA GLY A 80 -3.30 -4.38 26.74
C GLY A 80 -3.37 -3.68 25.37
N LEU A 81 -2.61 -4.17 24.38
CA LEU A 81 -2.46 -3.53 23.07
C LEU A 81 -3.37 -4.12 21.99
N LEU A 82 -4.16 -5.16 22.29
CA LEU A 82 -5.04 -5.80 21.31
C LEU A 82 -5.98 -4.79 20.63
N ILE A 83 -6.68 -3.94 21.39
CA ILE A 83 -7.62 -2.94 20.86
C ILE A 83 -6.94 -1.96 19.87
N PRO A 84 -5.87 -1.24 20.24
CA PRO A 84 -5.28 -0.23 19.34
C PRO A 84 -4.62 -0.81 18.09
N VAL A 85 -4.21 -2.09 18.09
CA VAL A 85 -3.47 -2.69 16.96
C VAL A 85 -4.29 -3.66 16.12
N SER A 86 -5.57 -3.88 16.44
CA SER A 86 -6.42 -4.82 15.71
C SER A 86 -7.62 -4.13 15.05
N THR A 87 -8.28 -4.89 14.18
CA THR A 87 -9.61 -4.61 13.66
C THR A 87 -10.38 -5.93 13.62
N LEU A 88 -11.71 -5.89 13.50
CA LEU A 88 -12.50 -7.10 13.37
C LEU A 88 -12.20 -7.82 12.05
N ASP A 89 -12.05 -9.16 12.06
CA ASP A 89 -11.90 -9.91 10.82
C ASP A 89 -13.24 -9.92 10.05
N THR A 90 -13.23 -9.30 8.87
CA THR A 90 -14.38 -9.30 7.96
C THR A 90 -14.76 -10.70 7.44
N GLY A 91 -13.92 -11.71 7.63
CA GLY A 91 -14.24 -13.12 7.37
C GLY A 91 -15.47 -13.62 8.13
N ILE A 92 -15.75 -13.07 9.31
CA ILE A 92 -16.93 -13.38 10.13
C ILE A 92 -18.22 -13.20 9.31
N ARG A 93 -18.27 -12.23 8.39
CA ARG A 93 -19.44 -12.02 7.52
C ARG A 93 -19.83 -13.27 6.73
N LYS A 94 -18.84 -14.08 6.33
CA LYS A 94 -19.06 -15.31 5.59
C LYS A 94 -19.31 -16.49 6.53
N ASP A 95 -18.53 -16.56 7.60
CA ASP A 95 -18.49 -17.73 8.48
C ASP A 95 -19.65 -17.73 9.50
N ASN A 96 -20.11 -16.55 9.91
CA ASN A 96 -21.26 -16.35 10.79
C ASN A 96 -22.02 -15.03 10.44
N PRO A 97 -22.92 -15.05 9.45
CA PRO A 97 -23.65 -13.87 8.99
C PRO A 97 -24.53 -13.22 10.07
N GLU A 98 -25.13 -14.01 10.97
CA GLU A 98 -26.00 -13.50 12.05
C GLU A 98 -25.20 -12.67 13.06
N LEU A 99 -24.03 -13.18 13.46
CA LEU A 99 -23.10 -12.43 14.31
C LEU A 99 -22.64 -11.15 13.61
N TRP A 100 -22.35 -11.21 12.31
CA TRP A 100 -21.97 -10.03 11.55
C TRP A 100 -23.06 -8.95 11.53
N GLU A 101 -24.33 -9.35 11.42
CA GLU A 101 -25.46 -8.42 11.50
C GLU A 101 -25.55 -7.78 12.89
N ALA A 102 -25.40 -8.56 13.95
CA ALA A 102 -25.38 -8.06 15.33
C ALA A 102 -24.23 -7.07 15.60
N LEU A 103 -23.07 -7.26 14.94
CA LEU A 103 -21.93 -6.35 15.06
C LEU A 103 -22.14 -5.00 14.35
N GLY A 104 -23.21 -4.84 13.57
CA GLY A 104 -23.55 -3.61 12.87
C GLY A 104 -23.65 -2.38 13.78
N ASP A 105 -24.12 -2.56 15.02
CA ASP A 105 -24.28 -1.46 16.00
C ASP A 105 -22.95 -0.90 16.54
N TYR A 106 -21.86 -1.62 16.27
CA TYR A 106 -20.49 -1.25 16.65
C TYR A 106 -19.70 -0.70 15.47
N GLN A 107 -20.28 -0.69 14.26
CA GLN A 107 -19.60 -0.20 13.08
C GLN A 107 -19.40 1.31 13.17
N LEU A 108 -18.16 1.75 12.94
CA LEU A 108 -17.82 3.16 12.84
C LEU A 108 -18.33 3.75 11.52
N PRO A 109 -18.52 5.09 11.44
CA PRO A 109 -18.91 5.74 10.20
C PRO A 109 -17.98 5.36 9.05
N ASN A 110 -18.56 4.94 7.93
CA ASN A 110 -17.78 4.53 6.76
C ASN A 110 -16.89 5.67 6.28
N GLU A 111 -15.60 5.38 6.14
CA GLU A 111 -14.71 6.22 5.34
C GLU A 111 -14.93 5.94 3.85
N TRP A 112 -14.85 6.97 3.03
CA TRP A 112 -15.09 6.88 1.60
C TRP A 112 -13.87 7.27 0.79
N TYR A 113 -13.74 6.72 -0.41
CA TYR A 113 -12.78 7.18 -1.41
C TYR A 113 -13.43 7.27 -2.79
N VAL A 114 -12.96 8.22 -3.60
CA VAL A 114 -13.39 8.33 -5.00
C VAL A 114 -12.66 7.31 -5.87
N ARG A 115 -13.40 6.63 -6.72
CA ARG A 115 -12.91 5.75 -7.78
C ARG A 115 -13.50 6.14 -9.13
N PHE A 116 -12.63 6.45 -10.07
CA PHE A 116 -12.98 6.52 -11.49
C PHE A 116 -12.93 5.12 -12.13
N THR A 117 -13.96 4.80 -12.91
CA THR A 117 -14.08 3.57 -13.68
C THR A 117 -14.35 3.94 -15.13
N PRO A 118 -13.34 3.89 -16.03
CA PRO A 118 -13.52 4.29 -17.41
C PRO A 118 -14.41 3.32 -18.18
N ASN A 119 -15.18 3.85 -19.14
CA ASN A 119 -15.87 3.07 -20.18
C ASN A 119 -14.93 2.85 -21.38
N LYS A 120 -15.43 2.33 -22.51
CA LYS A 120 -14.61 2.15 -23.72
C LYS A 120 -13.97 3.45 -24.23
N ALA A 121 -14.67 4.59 -24.15
CA ALA A 121 -14.17 5.88 -24.61
C ALA A 121 -13.12 6.49 -23.65
N GLY A 122 -13.20 6.19 -22.35
CA GLY A 122 -12.20 6.61 -21.35
C GLY A 122 -11.08 5.61 -21.11
N ARG A 123 -11.09 4.46 -21.80
CA ARG A 123 -10.13 3.39 -21.55
C ARG A 123 -8.80 3.75 -22.21
N ALA A 124 -7.73 3.73 -21.43
CA ALA A 124 -6.38 3.75 -21.95
C ALA A 124 -6.04 2.37 -22.51
N GLU A 125 -5.99 2.25 -23.83
CA GLU A 125 -5.36 1.11 -24.48
C GLU A 125 -3.86 1.19 -24.26
N LYS A 126 -3.27 0.05 -23.90
CA LYS A 126 -1.84 -0.06 -23.67
C LYS A 126 -1.22 -0.57 -24.94
N GLU A 127 -0.25 0.18 -25.46
CA GLU A 127 0.54 -0.23 -26.59
C GLU A 127 1.81 -0.89 -26.05
N ASP A 128 2.11 -2.09 -26.53
CA ASP A 128 3.37 -2.74 -26.21
C ASP A 128 4.46 -2.11 -27.06
N VAL A 129 5.34 -1.37 -26.38
CA VAL A 129 6.53 -0.77 -26.98
C VAL A 129 7.71 -1.69 -26.69
N ASP A 130 8.48 -2.02 -27.73
CA ASP A 130 9.71 -2.78 -27.58
C ASP A 130 10.80 -1.89 -26.95
N TYR A 131 11.19 -2.24 -25.73
CA TYR A 131 12.26 -1.58 -24.98
C TYR A 131 13.56 -2.41 -25.00
N SER A 132 13.88 -3.06 -26.12
CA SER A 132 15.18 -3.71 -26.37
C SER A 132 16.31 -2.69 -26.60
N LEU A 133 16.47 -1.79 -25.63
CA LEU A 133 17.41 -0.67 -25.64
C LEU A 133 18.73 -1.05 -24.96
N ASN A 134 19.78 -0.27 -25.24
CA ASN A 134 21.01 -0.40 -24.45
C ASN A 134 20.81 0.18 -23.02
N LEU A 135 21.73 -0.14 -22.11
CA LEU A 135 21.61 0.23 -20.70
C LEU A 135 21.46 1.75 -20.48
N ARG A 136 22.14 2.58 -21.27
CA ARG A 136 22.08 4.04 -21.13
C ARG A 136 20.72 4.58 -21.59
N GLU A 137 20.24 4.13 -22.73
CA GLU A 137 18.90 4.46 -23.24
C GLU A 137 17.80 4.01 -22.27
N LEU A 138 17.92 2.80 -21.73
CA LEU A 138 16.99 2.26 -20.75
C LEU A 138 16.97 3.07 -19.46
N SER A 139 18.13 3.58 -19.03
CA SER A 139 18.23 4.46 -17.85
C SER A 139 17.56 5.81 -18.08
N ASN A 140 17.72 6.41 -19.25
CA ASN A 140 17.05 7.67 -19.60
C ASN A 140 15.53 7.47 -19.64
N ALA A 141 15.07 6.41 -20.32
CA ALA A 141 13.65 6.04 -20.35
C ALA A 141 13.08 5.84 -18.94
N PHE A 142 13.82 5.19 -18.04
CA PHE A 142 13.40 5.04 -16.64
C PHE A 142 13.20 6.38 -15.93
N TYR A 143 14.13 7.33 -16.08
CA TYR A 143 14.00 8.64 -15.45
C TYR A 143 12.81 9.42 -16.00
N ASP A 144 12.71 9.53 -17.32
CA ASP A 144 11.67 10.28 -18.00
C ASP A 144 10.27 9.73 -17.67
N LEU A 145 10.09 8.40 -17.77
CA LEU A 145 8.83 7.75 -17.45
C LEU A 145 8.49 7.86 -15.96
N SER A 146 9.47 7.74 -15.06
CA SER A 146 9.23 7.88 -13.62
C SER A 146 8.73 9.29 -13.27
N GLU A 147 9.31 10.32 -13.88
CA GLU A 147 8.89 11.72 -13.68
C GLU A 147 7.50 11.99 -14.24
N ARG A 148 7.21 11.52 -15.47
CA ARG A 148 5.87 11.63 -16.08
C ARG A 148 4.81 10.95 -15.21
N VAL A 149 5.05 9.71 -14.78
CA VAL A 149 4.11 8.96 -13.93
C VAL A 149 3.83 9.71 -12.63
N GLU A 150 4.86 10.25 -11.97
CA GLU A 150 4.68 10.99 -10.72
C GLU A 150 3.88 12.29 -10.93
N SER A 151 4.15 13.01 -12.01
CA SER A 151 3.43 14.24 -12.38
C SER A 151 1.93 13.99 -12.63
N TYR A 152 1.60 12.98 -13.45
CA TYR A 152 0.20 12.62 -13.71
C TYR A 152 -0.51 12.11 -12.46
N LYS A 153 0.18 11.31 -11.65
CA LYS A 153 -0.38 10.78 -10.40
C LYS A 153 -0.74 11.91 -9.44
N LYS A 154 0.14 12.90 -9.28
CA LYS A 154 -0.13 14.09 -8.47
C LYS A 154 -1.35 14.87 -8.98
N THR A 155 -1.40 15.12 -10.28
CA THR A 155 -2.54 15.80 -10.92
C THR A 155 -3.86 15.05 -10.67
N TYR A 156 -3.84 13.72 -10.81
CA TYR A 156 -5.01 12.89 -10.55
C TYR A 156 -5.39 12.84 -9.06
N GLU A 157 -4.44 12.84 -8.14
CA GLU A 157 -4.69 12.95 -6.70
C GLU A 157 -5.38 14.28 -6.34
N ASP A 158 -4.92 15.40 -6.90
CA ASP A 158 -5.56 16.72 -6.73
C ASP A 158 -7.00 16.73 -7.26
N ILE A 159 -7.26 16.08 -8.40
CA ILE A 159 -8.62 15.90 -8.95
C ILE A 159 -9.47 15.05 -8.00
N ARG A 160 -8.92 13.95 -7.45
CA ARG A 160 -9.64 13.09 -6.50
C ARG A 160 -10.02 13.82 -5.22
N GLU A 161 -9.14 14.66 -4.69
CA GLU A 161 -9.45 15.47 -3.50
C GLU A 161 -10.59 16.46 -3.75
N LYS A 162 -10.64 17.06 -4.95
CA LYS A 162 -11.75 17.93 -5.35
C LYS A 162 -13.04 17.13 -5.52
N LEU A 163 -12.99 15.96 -6.17
CA LEU A 163 -14.14 15.05 -6.32
C LEU A 163 -14.69 14.57 -4.97
N MET A 164 -13.82 14.32 -3.98
CA MET A 164 -14.26 13.99 -2.61
C MET A 164 -15.13 15.08 -1.99
N LYS A 165 -15.04 16.34 -2.45
CA LYS A 165 -15.83 17.48 -1.93
C LYS A 165 -16.99 17.87 -2.86
N ASP A 166 -17.16 17.17 -3.97
CA ASP A 166 -18.19 17.48 -4.97
C ASP A 166 -19.60 17.14 -4.45
N LYS A 167 -20.52 18.12 -4.52
CA LYS A 167 -21.87 17.98 -3.95
C LYS A 167 -22.70 16.92 -4.67
N GLU A 168 -22.59 16.85 -5.99
CA GLU A 168 -23.37 15.91 -6.80
C GLU A 168 -22.90 14.48 -6.52
N LEU A 169 -21.59 14.27 -6.45
CA LEU A 169 -21.03 12.97 -6.11
C LEU A 169 -21.34 12.54 -4.66
N GLN A 170 -21.37 13.47 -3.72
CA GLN A 170 -21.74 13.19 -2.32
C GLN A 170 -23.22 12.76 -2.19
N LEU A 171 -24.11 13.38 -2.96
CA LEU A 171 -25.55 13.06 -2.95
C LEU A 171 -25.87 11.76 -3.69
N SER A 172 -25.36 11.62 -4.92
CA SER A 172 -25.69 10.48 -5.80
C SER A 172 -24.85 9.23 -5.52
N ARG A 173 -23.71 9.37 -4.81
CA ARG A 173 -22.64 8.37 -4.64
C ARG A 173 -21.98 7.89 -5.93
N LYS A 174 -22.56 8.19 -7.09
CA LYS A 174 -22.07 7.81 -8.41
C LYS A 174 -22.56 8.81 -9.46
N VAL A 175 -21.62 9.36 -10.21
CA VAL A 175 -21.88 10.26 -11.34
C VAL A 175 -21.41 9.58 -12.62
N GLN A 176 -22.25 9.62 -13.66
CA GLN A 176 -21.88 9.17 -15.00
C GLN A 176 -21.14 10.30 -15.72
N THR A 177 -20.10 9.94 -16.46
CA THR A 177 -19.30 10.87 -17.25
C THR A 177 -19.27 10.40 -18.70
N LYS A 178 -18.86 11.27 -19.63
CA LYS A 178 -18.65 10.87 -21.04
C LYS A 178 -17.71 9.67 -21.16
N PHE A 179 -16.73 9.60 -20.27
CA PHE A 179 -15.64 8.64 -20.28
C PHE A 179 -15.78 7.49 -19.28
N GLY A 180 -16.93 7.36 -18.61
CA GLY A 180 -17.18 6.26 -17.67
C GLY A 180 -18.04 6.67 -16.49
N SER A 181 -17.59 6.33 -15.29
CA SER A 181 -18.28 6.75 -14.08
C SER A 181 -17.32 7.02 -12.94
N VAL A 182 -17.70 7.97 -12.09
CA VAL A 182 -17.02 8.28 -10.83
C VAL A 182 -17.91 7.83 -9.71
N SER A 183 -17.37 7.05 -8.76
CA SER A 183 -18.13 6.53 -7.64
C SER A 183 -17.41 6.76 -6.32
N MET A 184 -18.18 7.02 -5.27
CA MET A 184 -17.70 6.92 -3.90
C MET A 184 -17.79 5.47 -3.46
N GLN A 185 -16.65 4.88 -3.12
CA GLN A 185 -16.59 3.54 -2.56
C GLN A 185 -16.28 3.64 -1.07
N ALA A 186 -17.04 2.88 -0.27
CA ALA A 186 -16.71 2.72 1.14
C ALA A 186 -15.38 1.96 1.25
N LYS A 187 -14.51 2.42 2.15
CA LYS A 187 -13.37 1.62 2.62
C LYS A 187 -13.91 0.39 3.37
N ARG A 188 -12.99 -0.50 3.75
CA ARG A 188 -13.37 -1.62 4.63
C ARG A 188 -13.99 -1.05 5.91
N PRO A 189 -15.08 -1.65 6.41
CA PRO A 189 -15.73 -1.18 7.62
C PRO A 189 -14.75 -1.28 8.79
N GLU A 190 -14.76 -0.26 9.64
CA GLU A 190 -14.05 -0.26 10.91
C GLU A 190 -15.07 -0.38 12.04
N PHE A 191 -14.65 -0.93 13.17
CA PHE A 191 -15.51 -1.22 14.30
C PHE A 191 -14.96 -0.61 15.58
N ASP A 192 -15.85 -0.23 16.49
CA ASP A 192 -15.50 0.20 17.83
C ASP A 192 -15.11 -1.03 18.68
N MET A 193 -13.84 -1.40 18.57
CA MET A 193 -13.27 -2.54 19.27
C MET A 193 -13.42 -2.42 20.80
N LYS A 194 -13.48 -1.21 21.36
CA LYS A 194 -13.64 -1.00 22.80
C LYS A 194 -15.06 -1.33 23.25
N ARG A 195 -16.08 -0.90 22.51
CA ARG A 195 -17.47 -1.25 22.80
C ARG A 195 -17.74 -2.73 22.58
N ILE A 196 -17.14 -3.33 21.55
CA ILE A 196 -17.23 -4.79 21.33
C ILE A 196 -16.64 -5.55 22.52
N LEU A 197 -15.46 -5.14 23.02
CA LEU A 197 -14.86 -5.77 24.20
C LEU A 197 -15.79 -5.71 25.43
N GLN A 198 -16.48 -4.57 25.63
CA GLN A 198 -17.38 -4.38 26.77
C GLN A 198 -18.62 -5.27 26.71
N GLU A 199 -19.16 -5.51 25.52
CA GLU A 199 -20.37 -6.33 25.35
C GLU A 199 -20.06 -7.83 25.22
N TYR A 200 -19.12 -8.19 24.36
CA TYR A 200 -18.85 -9.58 23.98
C TYR A 200 -17.67 -10.20 24.74
N GLY A 201 -16.90 -9.40 25.48
CA GLY A 201 -15.75 -9.86 26.25
C GLY A 201 -14.47 -10.04 25.44
N GLU A 202 -13.40 -10.40 26.15
CA GLU A 202 -12.04 -10.52 25.59
C GLU A 202 -11.88 -11.73 24.69
N ASP A 203 -12.45 -12.87 25.07
CA ASP A 203 -12.38 -14.11 24.29
C ASP A 203 -12.94 -13.89 22.89
N PHE A 204 -14.02 -13.11 22.76
CA PHE A 204 -14.57 -12.76 21.47
C PHE A 204 -13.50 -12.09 20.57
N LEU A 205 -12.83 -11.06 21.07
CA LEU A 205 -11.80 -10.36 20.30
C LEU A 205 -10.57 -11.24 20.04
N ILE A 206 -10.21 -12.12 20.96
CA ILE A 206 -9.08 -13.03 20.77
C ILE A 206 -9.30 -13.94 19.55
N HIS A 207 -10.53 -14.43 19.34
CA HIS A 207 -10.85 -15.32 18.21
C HIS A 207 -11.18 -14.57 16.91
N HIS A 208 -11.72 -13.35 17.01
CA HIS A 208 -12.34 -12.66 15.87
C HIS A 208 -11.62 -11.38 15.43
N ALA A 209 -10.66 -10.87 16.20
CA ALA A 209 -9.85 -9.74 15.79
C ALA A 209 -8.68 -10.16 14.91
N ARG A 210 -8.26 -9.25 14.04
CA ARG A 210 -7.08 -9.38 13.20
C ARG A 210 -6.13 -8.23 13.45
N VAL A 211 -4.92 -8.58 13.88
CA VAL A 211 -3.86 -7.60 14.09
C VAL A 211 -3.47 -6.95 12.78
N ARG A 212 -3.48 -5.62 12.78
CA ARG A 212 -2.92 -4.82 11.70
C ARG A 212 -1.43 -4.66 11.97
N MET A 213 -0.62 -5.40 11.21
CA MET A 213 0.81 -5.51 11.48
C MET A 213 1.57 -4.19 11.39
N LYS A 214 1.11 -3.23 10.58
CA LYS A 214 1.77 -1.90 10.49
C LYS A 214 1.61 -1.10 11.78
N GLU A 215 0.45 -1.24 12.41
CA GLU A 215 0.08 -0.59 13.66
C GLU A 215 0.83 -1.26 14.80
N LEU A 216 0.95 -2.59 14.79
CA LEU A 216 1.83 -3.31 15.70
C LEU A 216 3.31 -2.90 15.53
N ASP A 217 3.79 -2.78 14.29
CA ASP A 217 5.15 -2.34 13.98
C ASP A 217 5.42 -0.95 14.57
N HIS A 218 4.42 -0.05 14.62
CA HIS A 218 4.56 1.26 15.27
C HIS A 218 4.87 1.16 16.77
N PHE A 219 4.22 0.25 17.49
CA PHE A 219 4.49 0.02 18.92
C PHE A 219 5.84 -0.66 19.14
N ILE A 220 6.24 -1.57 18.24
CA ILE A 220 7.58 -2.17 18.24
C ILE A 220 8.66 -1.10 18.01
N GLU A 221 8.46 -0.22 17.03
CA GLU A 221 9.40 0.87 16.71
C GLU A 221 9.56 1.86 17.88
N ARG A 222 8.55 2.01 18.72
CA ARG A 222 8.59 2.84 19.95
C ARG A 222 9.12 2.10 21.18
N GLY A 223 9.42 0.81 21.06
CA GLY A 223 9.99 0.00 22.15
C GLY A 223 8.98 -0.51 23.17
N TYR A 224 7.67 -0.42 22.91
CA TYR A 224 6.65 -0.95 23.83
C TYR A 224 6.61 -2.49 23.86
N ILE A 225 6.87 -3.12 22.71
CA ILE A 225 6.97 -4.58 22.56
C ILE A 225 8.26 -4.88 21.79
N ARG A 226 8.97 -5.96 22.13
CA ARG A 226 10.14 -6.35 21.36
C ARG A 226 9.71 -7.19 20.16
N LYS A 227 10.32 -6.93 19.01
CA LYS A 227 9.98 -7.62 17.75
C LYS A 227 9.98 -9.15 17.86
N HIS A 228 11.00 -9.72 18.49
CA HIS A 228 11.14 -11.17 18.63
C HIS A 228 9.97 -11.81 19.40
N GLU A 229 9.35 -11.08 20.32
CA GLU A 229 8.20 -11.57 21.09
C GLU A 229 6.95 -11.68 20.23
N THR A 230 6.82 -10.85 19.19
CA THR A 230 5.73 -10.95 18.21
C THR A 230 6.06 -11.89 17.06
N ASP A 231 7.34 -12.10 16.76
CA ASP A 231 7.79 -12.98 15.68
C ASP A 231 7.56 -14.46 15.99
N GLN A 232 7.44 -14.86 17.27
CA GLN A 232 7.13 -16.24 17.65
C GLN A 232 5.75 -16.73 17.15
N PHE A 233 4.81 -15.80 16.92
CA PHE A 233 3.47 -16.10 16.38
C PHE A 233 3.45 -16.09 14.85
N ARG A 234 4.60 -15.94 14.20
CA ARG A 234 4.72 -15.87 12.75
C ARG A 234 5.61 -16.99 12.25
N LYS A 235 5.12 -17.72 11.26
CA LYS A 235 5.89 -18.73 10.54
C LYS A 235 6.12 -18.28 9.11
N VAL A 236 7.36 -18.24 8.68
CA VAL A 236 7.69 -18.01 7.28
C VAL A 236 7.31 -19.25 6.49
N THR A 237 6.34 -19.13 5.59
CA THR A 237 5.88 -20.24 4.74
C THR A 237 6.49 -20.19 3.35
N ASP A 238 6.87 -19.00 2.88
CA ASP A 238 7.41 -18.77 1.55
C ASP A 238 8.24 -17.47 1.55
N ILE A 239 9.13 -17.31 0.56
CA ILE A 239 9.89 -16.09 0.32
C ILE A 239 9.74 -15.71 -1.15
N ARG A 240 9.02 -14.62 -1.39
CA ARG A 240 8.84 -14.07 -2.74
C ARG A 240 9.98 -13.11 -3.08
N LEU A 241 10.44 -13.14 -4.32
CA LEU A 241 11.39 -12.16 -4.83
C LEU A 241 10.64 -11.06 -5.58
N ALA A 242 10.79 -9.82 -5.12
CA ALA A 242 10.32 -8.64 -5.83
C ALA A 242 11.50 -7.93 -6.48
N PHE A 243 11.46 -7.79 -7.80
CA PHE A 243 12.46 -7.04 -8.53
C PHE A 243 12.14 -5.54 -8.50
N ILE A 244 13.15 -4.72 -8.21
CA ILE A 244 13.01 -3.28 -8.05
C ILE A 244 14.16 -2.59 -8.79
N VAL A 245 13.85 -1.53 -9.54
CA VAL A 245 14.81 -0.56 -10.03
C VAL A 245 14.51 0.77 -9.37
N GLN A 246 15.52 1.41 -8.80
CA GLN A 246 15.39 2.70 -8.13
C GLN A 246 16.65 3.55 -8.26
N LYS A 247 16.54 4.84 -7.97
CA LYS A 247 17.70 5.75 -7.89
C LYS A 247 18.63 5.31 -6.75
N LEU A 248 19.94 5.43 -6.91
CA LEU A 248 20.90 5.06 -5.87
C LEU A 248 20.68 5.88 -4.60
N ASP A 249 20.44 7.19 -4.75
CA ASP A 249 20.13 8.09 -3.63
C ASP A 249 18.90 7.63 -2.82
N ALA A 250 17.89 7.07 -3.50
CA ALA A 250 16.71 6.54 -2.84
C ALA A 250 17.03 5.26 -2.04
N GLU A 251 17.92 4.42 -2.56
CA GLU A 251 18.43 3.27 -1.81
C GLU A 251 19.27 3.70 -0.60
N GLN A 252 20.17 4.67 -0.78
CA GLN A 252 21.02 5.15 0.29
C GLN A 252 20.19 5.76 1.43
N ARG A 253 19.16 6.55 1.11
CA ARG A 253 18.21 7.04 2.12
C ARG A 253 17.49 5.91 2.85
N GLN A 254 17.12 4.83 2.14
CA GLN A 254 16.51 3.64 2.77
C GLN A 254 17.48 2.97 3.75
N LEU A 255 18.75 2.82 3.37
CA LEU A 255 19.79 2.24 4.22
C LEU A 255 20.10 3.11 5.43
N GLU A 256 20.26 4.43 5.24
CA GLU A 256 20.50 5.37 6.33
C GLU A 256 19.35 5.40 7.34
N MET A 257 18.09 5.28 6.87
CA MET A 257 16.94 5.14 7.76
C MET A 257 17.00 3.85 8.58
N LEU A 258 17.44 2.74 7.99
CA LEU A 258 17.61 1.46 8.70
C LEU A 258 18.77 1.50 9.70
N ASP A 259 19.88 2.14 9.36
CA ASP A 259 21.05 2.29 10.24
C ASP A 259 20.72 3.18 11.43
N ARG A 260 20.04 4.31 11.21
CA ARG A 260 19.56 5.17 12.30
C ARG A 260 18.58 4.43 13.22
N ARG A 261 17.72 3.56 12.68
CA ARG A 261 16.81 2.71 13.47
C ARG A 261 17.60 1.71 14.32
N THR A 262 18.59 1.04 13.74
CA THR A 262 19.42 0.06 14.43
C THR A 262 20.23 0.70 15.55
N ASN A 263 20.85 1.85 15.30
CA ASN A 263 21.64 2.56 16.30
C ASN A 263 20.79 3.05 17.49
N ARG A 264 19.59 3.58 17.23
CA ARG A 264 18.66 3.96 18.32
C ARG A 264 18.23 2.77 19.17
N MET A 265 18.00 1.60 18.57
CA MET A 265 17.69 0.38 19.32
C MET A 265 18.88 -0.07 20.18
N VAL A 266 20.10 0.02 19.66
CA VAL A 266 21.32 -0.33 20.40
C VAL A 266 21.57 0.64 21.57
N GLU A 267 21.35 1.94 21.37
CA GLU A 267 21.46 2.95 22.44
C GLU A 267 20.40 2.76 23.53
N ALA A 268 19.15 2.48 23.15
CA ALA A 268 18.08 2.17 24.10
C ALA A 268 18.39 0.92 24.94
N LEU A 269 19.06 -0.09 24.36
CA LEU A 269 19.50 -1.29 25.10
C LEU A 269 20.69 -1.01 26.04
N ARG A 270 21.53 -0.03 25.73
CA ARG A 270 22.68 0.37 26.57
C ARG A 270 22.29 1.31 27.72
N GLY A 271 21.19 2.05 27.60
CA GLY A 271 20.68 2.95 28.65
C GLY A 271 19.84 2.27 29.75
N ILE A 272 19.66 0.95 29.69
CA ILE A 272 18.93 0.13 30.69
C ILE A 272 19.93 -0.71 31.53
N GLY A 273 21.22 -0.37 31.50
CA GLY A 273 22.29 -1.00 32.28
C GLY A 273 22.58 -0.28 33.58
#